data_AF-A0AAE1INA6-F1
#
_entry.id   AF-A0AAE1INA6-F1
#
_cell.length_a   1.000
_cell.length_b   1.000
_cell.length_c   1.000
_cell.angle_alpha   90.00
_cell.angle_beta   90.00
_cell.angle_gamma   90.00
#
_symmetry.space_group_name_H-M   'P 1'
#
loop_
_entity.id
_entity.type
_entity.pdbx_description
1 polymer ?
#
loop_
_entity_poly.entity_id
_entity_poly.type
_entity_poly.pdbx_seq_one_letter_code
_entity_poly.pdbx_strand_id
1 'polypeptide(L)'
;MHADMGPHNIIVSSEKPTEIQAIIDWEFLASAPYASLYREMEMFFRENAPNGFGPEYQRADELREAFWSNIPKWKRWNKSEATQTFLECFRFSLFMKLEWRPDGLPDEEREVYWAENIRGVEGLFDKYSPQLNEASNA
;
A
#
# COMPACT_ATOMS: atom_id res chain seq x y z
N MET A 1 12.35 11.62 10.33
CA MET A 1 12.53 12.80 9.43
C MET A 1 11.24 12.93 8.64
N HIS A 2 10.62 14.11 8.64
CA HIS A 2 9.38 14.36 7.91
C HIS A 2 9.74 14.52 6.42
N ALA A 3 9.21 13.65 5.54
CA ALA A 3 9.66 13.61 4.14
C ALA A 3 9.06 14.74 3.29
N ASP A 4 7.96 15.36 3.75
CA ASP A 4 7.33 16.54 3.12
C ASP A 4 7.26 17.74 4.07
N MET A 5 8.42 18.16 4.59
CA MET A 5 8.49 19.23 5.60
C MET A 5 8.42 20.63 4.95
N GLY A 6 7.30 20.94 4.31
CA GLY A 6 7.00 22.27 3.78
C GLY A 6 6.32 23.19 4.81
N PRO A 7 6.27 24.52 4.58
CA PRO A 7 5.60 25.47 5.47
C PRO A 7 4.11 25.18 5.70
N HIS A 8 3.46 24.51 4.75
CA HIS A 8 2.05 24.10 4.84
C HIS A 8 1.81 23.02 5.91
N ASN A 9 2.86 22.30 6.33
CA ASN A 9 2.82 21.22 7.33
C ASN A 9 3.30 21.67 8.72
N ILE A 10 3.47 22.98 8.93
CA ILE A 10 3.92 23.57 10.19
C ILE A 10 2.84 24.52 10.72
N ILE A 11 2.27 24.19 11.87
CA ILE A 11 1.36 25.06 12.60
C ILE A 11 2.18 25.94 13.55
N VAL A 12 2.04 27.25 13.39
CA VAL A 12 2.65 28.25 14.28
C VAL A 12 1.62 28.82 15.25
N SER A 13 2.09 29.35 16.38
CA SER A 13 1.24 30.01 17.37
C SER A 13 0.55 31.25 16.78
N SER A 14 -0.74 31.40 17.07
CA SER A 14 -1.53 32.58 16.71
C SER A 14 -1.13 33.83 17.50
N GLU A 15 -0.54 33.66 18.68
CA GLU A 15 -0.10 34.76 19.54
C GLU A 15 1.36 35.15 19.27
N LYS A 16 2.19 34.17 18.90
CA LYS A 16 3.63 34.35 18.60
C LYS A 16 4.01 33.56 17.35
N PRO A 17 3.90 34.14 16.15
CA PRO A 17 4.11 33.42 14.88
C PRO A 17 5.52 32.84 14.67
N THR A 18 6.49 33.19 15.53
CA THR A 18 7.83 32.61 15.55
C THR A 18 7.91 31.28 16.30
N GLU A 19 6.88 30.89 17.03
CA GLU A 19 6.83 29.65 17.81
C GLU A 19 6.05 28.58 17.03
N ILE A 20 6.69 27.43 16.76
CA ILE A 20 6.04 26.26 16.17
C ILE A 20 5.21 25.56 17.26
N GLN A 21 3.91 25.42 17.04
CA GLN A 21 3.01 24.67 17.94
C GLN A 21 2.94 23.20 17.59
N ALA A 22 2.87 22.88 16.29
CA ALA A 22 2.79 21.50 15.82
C ALA A 22 3.39 21.37 14.43
N ILE A 23 3.90 20.17 14.13
CA ILE A 23 4.14 19.69 12.77
C ILE A 23 3.03 18.68 12.50
N ILE A 24 2.33 18.85 11.40
CA ILE A 24 1.23 17.98 10.98
C ILE A 24 1.65 17.19 9.75
N ASP A 25 0.76 16.34 9.24
CA ASP A 25 0.98 15.62 7.98
C ASP A 25 2.16 14.63 8.01
N TRP A 26 2.30 13.95 9.16
CA TRP A 26 3.30 12.92 9.40
C TRP A 26 3.13 11.65 8.55
N GLU A 27 2.24 11.65 7.56
CA GLU A 27 1.99 10.50 6.68
C GLU A 27 3.25 10.07 5.91
N PHE A 28 4.20 10.99 5.72
CA PHE A 28 5.52 10.70 5.17
C PHE A 28 6.62 10.72 6.24
N LEU A 29 6.52 9.84 7.24
CA LEU A 29 7.64 9.57 8.15
C LEU A 29 8.77 8.87 7.37
N ALA A 30 10.01 9.32 7.56
CA ALA A 30 11.23 8.80 6.90
C ALA A 30 11.52 7.30 7.08
N SER A 31 10.67 6.55 7.79
CA SER A 31 10.73 5.11 7.84
C SER A 31 10.25 4.44 6.54
N ALA A 32 9.39 5.06 5.72
CA ALA A 32 9.03 4.56 4.39
C ALA A 32 8.19 5.57 3.58
N PRO A 33 8.74 6.66 3.03
CA PRO A 33 7.98 7.57 2.15
C PRO A 33 7.44 6.85 0.90
N TYR A 34 8.00 5.70 0.54
CA TYR A 34 7.45 4.86 -0.51
C TYR A 34 6.21 4.06 -0.09
N ALA A 35 5.94 3.88 1.20
CA ALA A 35 4.79 3.10 1.66
C ALA A 35 3.48 3.85 1.42
N SER A 36 3.50 5.18 1.45
CA SER A 36 2.40 6.03 0.98
C SER A 36 2.34 6.10 -0.55
N LEU A 37 3.47 5.99 -1.25
CA LEU A 37 3.55 5.83 -2.72
C LEU A 37 3.41 4.37 -3.18
N TYR A 38 3.05 3.44 -2.28
CA TYR A 38 3.08 2.00 -2.54
C TYR A 38 2.22 1.64 -3.76
N ARG A 39 1.05 2.30 -3.88
CA ARG A 39 0.14 2.11 -5.01
C ARG A 39 0.80 2.49 -6.34
N GLU A 40 1.45 3.65 -6.40
CA GLU A 40 2.13 4.12 -7.61
C GLU A 40 3.31 3.22 -7.98
N MET A 41 4.02 2.72 -6.97
CA MET A 41 5.16 1.84 -7.18
C MET A 41 4.75 0.45 -7.66
N GLU A 42 3.67 -0.12 -7.13
CA GLU A 42 3.15 -1.41 -7.60
C GLU A 42 2.68 -1.38 -9.04
N MET A 43 2.23 -0.23 -9.55
CA MET A 43 1.86 -0.08 -10.96
C MET A 43 3.03 -0.30 -11.93
N PHE A 44 4.28 -0.17 -11.49
CA PHE A 44 5.44 -0.52 -12.34
C PHE A 44 5.60 -2.02 -12.56
N PHE A 45 5.00 -2.86 -11.72
CA PHE A 45 5.15 -4.31 -11.74
C PHE A 45 3.89 -5.03 -12.25
N ARG A 46 2.86 -4.28 -12.62
CA ARG A 46 1.53 -4.80 -12.95
C ARG A 46 1.04 -4.23 -14.28
N GLU A 47 0.19 -5.00 -14.92
CA GLU A 47 -0.60 -4.51 -16.05
C GLU A 47 -1.68 -3.55 -15.56
N ASN A 48 -2.11 -2.65 -16.45
CA ASN A 48 -3.23 -1.76 -16.15
C ASN A 48 -4.52 -2.57 -16.04
N ALA A 49 -5.31 -2.30 -15.01
CA ALA A 49 -6.65 -2.86 -14.86
C ALA A 49 -7.59 -1.80 -14.26
N PRO A 50 -8.92 -1.94 -14.44
CA PRO A 50 -9.88 -0.96 -13.96
C PRO A 50 -9.89 -0.75 -12.43
N ASN A 51 -9.46 -1.76 -11.67
CA ASN A 51 -9.29 -1.67 -10.21
C ASN A 51 -7.99 -0.95 -9.77
N GLY A 52 -7.12 -0.60 -10.73
CA GLY A 52 -5.78 -0.08 -10.47
C GLY A 52 -4.76 -1.10 -9.94
N PHE A 53 -5.13 -2.39 -9.90
CA PHE A 53 -4.30 -3.52 -9.48
C PHE A 53 -4.50 -4.69 -10.44
N GLY A 54 -3.96 -4.55 -11.66
CA GLY A 54 -3.99 -5.62 -12.65
C GLY A 54 -3.03 -6.77 -12.31
N PRO A 55 -3.03 -7.81 -13.15
CA PRO A 55 -2.14 -8.95 -12.98
C PRO A 55 -0.67 -8.49 -12.99
N GLU A 56 0.16 -9.17 -12.20
CA GLU A 56 1.59 -8.93 -12.22
C GLU A 56 2.19 -9.41 -13.55
N TYR A 57 3.20 -8.68 -14.07
CA TYR A 57 3.95 -9.17 -15.23
C TYR A 57 4.63 -10.50 -14.90
N GLN A 58 4.84 -11.35 -15.91
CA GLN A 58 5.47 -12.68 -15.73
C GLN A 58 6.82 -12.63 -14.98
N ARG A 59 7.55 -11.53 -15.05
CA ARG A 59 8.85 -11.31 -14.38
C ARG A 59 8.79 -10.17 -13.36
N ALA A 60 7.63 -9.90 -12.77
CA ALA A 60 7.43 -8.84 -11.79
C ALA A 60 8.40 -8.95 -10.60
N ASP A 61 8.68 -10.15 -10.12
CA ASP A 61 9.62 -10.36 -9.02
C ASP A 61 11.05 -9.96 -9.36
N GLU A 62 11.51 -10.28 -10.57
CA GLU A 62 12.84 -9.87 -11.03
C GLU A 62 12.93 -8.35 -11.22
N LEU A 63 11.86 -7.73 -11.75
CA LEU A 63 11.76 -6.28 -11.89
C LEU A 63 11.75 -5.59 -10.53
N ARG A 64 10.99 -6.12 -9.56
CA ARG A 64 10.90 -5.60 -8.20
C ARG A 64 12.24 -5.71 -7.49
N GLU A 65 12.92 -6.84 -7.62
CA GLU A 65 14.27 -7.03 -7.06
C GLU A 65 15.29 -6.08 -7.72
N ALA A 66 15.25 -5.90 -9.04
CA ALA A 66 16.11 -4.95 -9.75
C ALA A 66 15.83 -3.50 -9.31
N PHE A 67 14.56 -3.09 -9.23
CA PHE A 67 14.14 -1.78 -8.77
C PHE A 67 14.68 -1.48 -7.37
N TRP A 68 14.42 -2.36 -6.40
CA TRP A 68 14.87 -2.15 -5.03
C TRP A 68 16.40 -2.19 -4.91
N SER A 69 17.08 -3.00 -5.72
CA SER A 69 18.54 -3.06 -5.74
C SER A 69 19.19 -1.74 -6.18
N ASN A 70 18.51 -0.94 -7.00
CA ASN A 70 18.97 0.40 -7.38
C ASN A 70 18.83 1.43 -6.25
N ILE A 71 18.06 1.14 -5.19
CA ILE A 71 17.85 2.02 -4.03
C ILE A 71 18.15 1.26 -2.72
N PRO A 72 19.42 0.90 -2.43
CA PRO A 72 19.77 -0.02 -1.34
C PRO A 72 19.28 0.40 0.04
N LYS A 73 19.25 1.72 0.30
CA LYS A 73 18.72 2.26 1.56
C LYS A 73 17.24 1.92 1.73
N TRP A 74 16.43 2.13 0.70
CA TRP A 74 14.99 1.82 0.75
C TRP A 74 14.73 0.33 0.76
N LYS A 75 15.52 -0.47 0.00
CA LYS A 75 15.48 -1.93 0.06
C LYS A 75 15.68 -2.45 1.49
N ARG A 76 16.60 -1.85 2.25
CA ARG A 76 16.82 -2.23 3.66
C ARG A 76 15.60 -1.93 4.52
N TRP A 77 15.00 -0.74 4.38
CA TRP A 77 13.78 -0.39 5.13
C TRP A 77 12.59 -1.28 4.72
N ASN A 78 12.46 -1.59 3.44
CA ASN A 78 11.41 -2.48 2.92
C ASN A 78 11.52 -3.88 3.49
N LYS A 79 12.73 -4.36 3.79
CA LYS A 79 12.93 -5.65 4.47
C LYS A 79 12.70 -5.61 5.98
N SER A 80 12.40 -4.45 6.57
CA SER A 80 12.12 -4.36 8.00
C SER A 80 10.73 -4.91 8.33
N GLU A 81 10.62 -5.59 9.46
CA GLU A 81 9.35 -6.16 9.93
C GLU A 81 8.25 -5.10 10.06
N ALA A 82 8.57 -3.95 10.66
CA ALA A 82 7.60 -2.86 10.83
C ALA A 82 7.03 -2.37 9.50
N THR A 83 7.87 -2.24 8.45
CA THR A 83 7.38 -1.86 7.13
C THR A 83 6.58 -2.97 6.46
N GLN A 84 7.01 -4.23 6.57
CA GLN A 84 6.24 -5.35 6.01
C GLN A 84 4.86 -5.46 6.65
N THR A 85 4.77 -5.36 7.97
CA THR A 85 3.49 -5.33 8.71
C THR A 85 2.62 -4.15 8.29
N PHE A 86 3.20 -2.95 8.16
CA PHE A 86 2.46 -1.79 7.66
C PHE A 86 1.91 -2.02 6.25
N LEU A 87 2.76 -2.43 5.31
CA LEU A 87 2.40 -2.63 3.90
C LEU A 87 1.32 -3.70 3.74
N GLU A 88 1.36 -4.73 4.56
CA GLU A 88 0.35 -5.78 4.59
C GLU A 88 -1.01 -5.27 5.06
N CYS A 89 -1.06 -4.58 6.20
CA CYS A 89 -2.28 -3.91 6.67
C CYS A 89 -2.79 -2.87 5.66
N PHE A 90 -1.87 -2.13 5.03
CA PHE A 90 -2.20 -1.10 4.04
C PHE A 90 -2.78 -1.72 2.76
N ARG A 91 -2.16 -2.78 2.22
CA ARG A 91 -2.69 -3.56 1.08
C ARG A 91 -4.10 -4.04 1.37
N PHE A 92 -4.30 -4.67 2.53
CA PHE A 92 -5.62 -5.13 2.96
C PHE A 92 -6.63 -3.99 2.99
N SER A 93 -6.25 -2.86 3.58
CA SER A 93 -7.10 -1.66 3.66
C SER A 93 -7.46 -1.09 2.26
N LEU A 94 -6.54 -1.18 1.29
CA LEU A 94 -6.80 -0.76 -0.10
C LEU A 94 -7.82 -1.66 -0.80
N PHE A 95 -7.78 -2.96 -0.54
CA PHE A 95 -8.75 -3.93 -1.08
C PHE A 95 -10.08 -3.94 -0.32
N MET A 96 -10.10 -3.39 0.90
CA MET A 96 -11.30 -3.13 1.69
C MET A 96 -12.01 -1.81 1.33
N LYS A 97 -11.60 -1.12 0.24
CA LYS A 97 -12.32 0.06 -0.24
C LYS A 97 -13.81 -0.27 -0.39
N LEU A 98 -14.64 0.51 0.29
CA LEU A 98 -16.12 0.47 0.27
C LEU A 98 -16.72 0.81 -1.12
N GLU A 99 -15.91 0.89 -2.17
CA GLU A 99 -16.44 0.78 -3.53
C GLU A 99 -16.66 -0.71 -3.81
N TRP A 100 -17.85 -1.15 -3.39
CA TRP A 100 -18.44 -2.43 -3.77
C TRP A 100 -18.38 -2.67 -5.29
N ARG A 101 -18.21 -1.60 -6.09
CA ARG A 101 -18.12 -1.59 -7.55
C ARG A 101 -17.81 -0.18 -8.09
N PRO A 102 -16.90 -0.01 -9.08
CA PRO A 102 -16.97 1.11 -10.01
C PRO A 102 -18.19 0.94 -10.95
N ASP A 103 -19.13 1.87 -10.94
CA ASP A 103 -20.31 1.80 -11.81
C ASP A 103 -19.89 1.74 -13.29
N GLY A 104 -20.36 0.71 -14.02
CA GLY A 104 -20.19 0.60 -15.47
C GLY A 104 -19.17 -0.43 -15.99
N LEU A 105 -18.56 -1.26 -15.15
CA LEU A 105 -17.66 -2.33 -15.64
C LEU A 105 -18.40 -3.47 -16.38
N PRO A 106 -17.87 -3.97 -17.52
CA PRO A 106 -18.34 -5.18 -18.18
C PRO A 106 -18.23 -6.44 -17.31
N ASP A 107 -19.06 -7.45 -17.58
CA ASP A 107 -19.14 -8.68 -16.77
C ASP A 107 -17.83 -9.50 -16.75
N GLU A 108 -17.01 -9.45 -17.79
CA GLU A 108 -15.72 -10.17 -17.82
C GLU A 108 -14.66 -9.49 -16.95
N GLU A 109 -14.63 -8.15 -16.96
CA GLU A 109 -13.73 -7.36 -16.10
C GLU A 109 -14.16 -7.42 -14.62
N ARG A 110 -15.42 -7.77 -14.36
CA ARG A 110 -15.97 -8.00 -13.01
C ARG A 110 -15.29 -9.19 -12.34
N GLU A 111 -15.18 -10.33 -13.00
CA GLU A 111 -14.59 -11.54 -12.40
C GLU A 111 -13.10 -11.31 -12.07
N VAL A 112 -12.39 -10.57 -12.91
CA VAL A 112 -10.98 -10.20 -12.68
C VAL A 112 -10.84 -9.24 -11.49
N TYR A 113 -11.73 -8.24 -11.36
CA TYR A 113 -11.76 -7.33 -10.22
C TYR A 113 -11.93 -8.09 -8.89
N TRP A 114 -12.84 -9.06 -8.88
CA TRP A 114 -13.17 -9.85 -7.69
C TRP A 114 -12.09 -10.86 -7.33
N ALA A 115 -11.50 -11.54 -8.32
CA ALA A 115 -10.46 -12.52 -8.09
C ALA A 115 -9.24 -11.93 -7.36
N GLU A 116 -8.81 -10.72 -7.73
CA GLU A 116 -7.68 -10.06 -7.06
C GLU A 116 -8.01 -9.61 -5.63
N ASN A 117 -9.24 -9.14 -5.38
CA ASN A 117 -9.68 -8.79 -4.02
C ASN A 117 -9.74 -10.02 -3.11
N ILE A 118 -10.31 -11.12 -3.61
CA ILE A 118 -10.40 -12.41 -2.90
C ILE A 118 -8.99 -12.90 -2.56
N ARG A 119 -8.07 -12.91 -3.54
CA ARG A 119 -6.67 -13.30 -3.33
C ARG A 119 -5.98 -12.49 -2.23
N GLY A 120 -6.22 -11.18 -2.18
CA GLY A 120 -5.67 -10.31 -1.15
C GLY A 120 -6.22 -10.59 0.25
N VAL A 121 -7.51 -10.91 0.35
CA VAL A 121 -8.19 -11.22 1.62
C VAL A 121 -7.83 -12.62 2.12
N GLU A 122 -7.83 -13.63 1.24
CA GLU A 122 -7.46 -15.02 1.58
C GLU A 122 -6.04 -15.11 2.12
N GLY A 123 -5.06 -14.46 1.45
CA GLY A 123 -3.67 -14.44 1.92
C GLY A 123 -3.49 -13.83 3.31
N LEU A 124 -4.39 -12.91 3.72
CA LEU A 124 -4.38 -12.34 5.06
C LEU A 124 -4.98 -13.31 6.08
N PHE A 125 -6.07 -14.00 5.73
CA PHE A 125 -6.67 -15.02 6.60
C PHE A 125 -5.73 -16.20 6.82
N ASP A 126 -5.05 -16.68 5.78
CA ASP A 126 -4.02 -17.73 5.88
C ASP A 126 -2.97 -17.41 6.94
N LYS A 127 -2.57 -16.13 7.03
CA LYS A 127 -1.51 -15.69 7.92
C LYS A 127 -1.97 -15.39 9.34
N TYR A 128 -3.13 -14.75 9.50
CA TYR A 128 -3.57 -14.21 10.79
C TYR A 128 -4.78 -14.92 11.40
N SER A 129 -5.47 -15.77 10.66
CA SER A 129 -6.58 -16.57 11.16
C SER A 129 -6.60 -18.00 10.59
N PRO A 130 -5.51 -18.77 10.80
CA PRO A 130 -5.42 -20.14 10.26
C PRO A 130 -6.56 -21.05 10.74
N GLN A 131 -7.16 -20.78 11.91
CA GLN A 131 -8.29 -21.54 12.44
C GLN A 131 -9.63 -21.29 11.70
N LEU A 132 -9.81 -20.13 11.04
CA LEU A 132 -10.99 -19.87 10.21
C LEU A 132 -10.93 -20.64 8.87
N ASN A 133 -9.72 -20.94 8.38
CA ASN A 133 -9.51 -21.70 7.14
C ASN A 133 -9.76 -23.20 7.32
N GLU A 134 -9.48 -23.74 8.50
CA GLU A 134 -9.86 -25.13 8.84
C GLU A 134 -11.38 -25.31 8.89
N ALA A 135 -12.11 -24.30 9.37
CA ALA A 135 -13.59 -24.34 9.46
C ALA A 135 -14.30 -24.11 8.11
N SER A 136 -13.65 -23.47 7.14
CA SER A 136 -14.22 -23.20 5.81
C SER A 136 -13.99 -24.34 4.80
N ASN A 137 -13.07 -25.27 5.11
CA ASN A 137 -12.73 -26.44 4.28
C ASN A 137 -13.35 -27.77 4.81
N ALA A 138 -14.21 -27.70 5.83
CA ALA A 138 -14.92 -28.83 6.43
C ALA A 138 -16.40 -28.85 6.01
#